data_AF-A0A438X368-F1
#
_entry.id   AF-A0A438X368-F1
#
_cell.length_a   1.000
_cell.length_b   1.000
_cell.length_c   1.000
_cell.angle_alpha   90.00
_cell.angle_beta   90.00
_cell.angle_gamma   90.00
#
_symmetry.space_group_name_H-M   'P 1'
#
loop_
_entity.id
_entity.type
_entity.pdbx_description
1 polymer ?
#
loop_
_entity_poly.entity_id
_entity_poly.type
_entity_poly.pdbx_seq_one_letter_code
_entity_poly.pdbx_strand_id
1 'polypeptide(L)'
;AVGMWQVIALFIGCGPGPTNNQSYQSFGNTPALNGTTTTCNQAYGTGPNGILSIDEYQKLNQAYQIIQTALNQNQGGGMPALNDTTKTGVVNIQQTNYKTTTQNNIIEHYYTENGKEIPTSYSGGSSLPLSIQLKYNNNAEYLLQQAATIMQVLITQKPHVQTSNGGKAWGLSSTSGNVVDIFGPSFNAINEMIKNAQTALEKTQQLNANENAQITQPNNFNPYTSKNKQFAQEMLNRAE
;
A
#
# COMPACT_ATOMS: atom_id res chain seq x y z
N ALA A 1 2.22 -1.20 -8.14
CA ALA A 1 1.51 -0.30 -7.20
C ALA A 1 2.31 0.96 -6.88
N VAL A 2 3.44 0.85 -6.18
CA VAL A 2 4.23 2.02 -5.72
C VAL A 2 4.67 2.97 -6.85
N GLY A 3 5.23 2.44 -7.94
CA GLY A 3 5.59 3.28 -9.10
C GLY A 3 4.38 3.99 -9.73
N MET A 4 3.22 3.33 -9.74
CA MET A 4 1.97 3.93 -10.22
C MET A 4 1.53 5.11 -9.34
N TRP A 5 1.65 4.96 -8.01
CA TRP A 5 1.39 6.07 -7.09
C TRP A 5 2.34 7.25 -7.33
N GLN A 6 3.64 6.99 -7.54
CA GLN A 6 4.62 8.06 -7.81
C GLN A 6 4.27 8.87 -9.06
N VAL A 7 3.71 8.20 -10.07
CA VAL A 7 3.20 8.85 -11.29
C VAL A 7 1.96 9.69 -10.96
N ILE A 8 0.94 9.09 -10.34
CA ILE A 8 -0.38 9.71 -10.13
C ILE A 8 -0.38 10.84 -9.09
N ALA A 9 0.38 10.70 -8.00
CA ALA A 9 0.27 11.53 -6.81
C ALA A 9 0.44 13.03 -7.08
N LEU A 10 1.21 13.39 -8.11
CA LEU A 10 1.48 14.77 -8.50
C LEU A 10 0.27 15.50 -9.07
N PHE A 11 -0.75 14.76 -9.52
CA PHE A 11 -1.86 15.32 -10.31
C PHE A 11 -3.22 15.06 -9.69
N ILE A 12 -3.28 14.51 -8.49
CA ILE A 12 -4.53 14.36 -7.75
C ILE A 12 -4.53 15.27 -6.53
N GLY A 13 -5.72 15.74 -6.17
CA GLY A 13 -5.92 16.53 -4.97
C GLY A 13 -6.12 15.68 -3.72
N CYS A 14 -5.86 16.26 -2.56
CA CYS A 14 -6.31 15.74 -1.28
C CYS A 14 -6.64 16.87 -0.31
N GLY A 15 -7.52 16.61 0.65
CA GLY A 15 -7.90 17.61 1.63
C GLY A 15 -9.11 17.24 2.48
N PRO A 16 -9.51 18.15 3.40
CA PRO A 16 -10.65 17.93 4.29
C PRO A 16 -12.01 18.01 3.58
N GLY A 17 -12.03 18.46 2.33
CA GLY A 17 -13.25 18.74 1.60
C GLY A 17 -13.90 20.08 1.99
N PRO A 18 -15.13 20.34 1.52
CA PRO A 18 -15.84 21.58 1.83
C PRO A 18 -16.12 21.68 3.33
N THR A 19 -15.51 22.64 4.01
CA THR A 19 -15.69 22.87 5.45
C THR A 19 -15.56 24.35 5.79
N ASN A 20 -16.28 24.79 6.83
CA ASN A 20 -16.19 26.16 7.38
C ASN A 20 -14.94 26.37 8.25
N ASN A 21 -14.13 25.32 8.41
CA ASN A 21 -12.95 25.29 9.26
C ASN A 21 -11.68 25.08 8.43
N GLN A 22 -10.57 25.73 8.80
CA GLN A 22 -9.29 25.46 8.16
C GLN A 22 -8.65 24.21 8.79
N SER A 23 -8.47 23.17 7.99
CA SER A 23 -7.70 21.99 8.38
C SER A 23 -6.84 21.50 7.22
N TYR A 24 -5.63 21.06 7.55
CA TYR A 24 -4.75 20.42 6.60
C TYR A 24 -3.87 19.39 7.29
N GLN A 25 -3.43 18.42 6.50
CA GLN A 25 -2.42 17.47 6.91
C GLN A 25 -1.34 17.42 5.84
N SER A 26 -0.09 17.58 6.26
CA SER A 26 1.07 17.43 5.39
C SER A 26 1.74 16.10 5.67
N PHE A 27 2.11 15.39 4.62
CA PHE A 27 2.78 14.10 4.68
C PHE A 27 4.16 14.24 4.04
N GLY A 28 5.21 13.90 4.78
CA GLY A 28 6.57 13.88 4.29
C GLY A 28 6.93 12.57 3.58
N ASN A 29 8.05 12.60 2.87
CA ASN A 29 8.55 11.51 2.02
C ASN A 29 7.54 11.05 0.95
N THR A 30 6.67 11.94 0.48
CA THR A 30 5.69 11.64 -0.57
C THR A 30 6.18 12.10 -1.95
N PRO A 31 5.64 11.54 -3.04
CA PRO A 31 5.84 12.11 -4.36
C PRO A 31 5.12 13.47 -4.43
N ALA A 32 5.89 14.55 -4.55
CA ALA A 32 5.36 15.91 -4.56
C ALA A 32 6.05 16.75 -5.66
N LEU A 33 5.32 17.72 -6.20
CA LEU A 33 5.87 18.66 -7.16
C LEU A 33 6.87 19.58 -6.44
N ASN A 34 8.12 19.60 -6.89
CA ASN A 34 9.20 20.43 -6.32
C ASN A 34 9.42 20.22 -4.80
N GLY A 35 9.43 18.96 -4.35
CA GLY A 35 9.74 18.64 -2.96
C GLY A 35 9.44 17.18 -2.63
N THR A 36 9.35 16.88 -1.33
CA THR A 36 9.05 15.55 -0.79
C THR A 36 7.90 15.57 0.20
N THR A 37 7.06 16.61 0.14
CA THR A 37 5.94 16.80 1.07
C THR A 37 4.67 17.14 0.32
N THR A 38 3.62 16.37 0.54
CA THR A 38 2.28 16.64 0.02
C THR A 38 1.43 17.23 1.14
N THR A 39 0.78 18.36 0.86
CA THR A 39 -0.14 18.99 1.82
C THR A 39 -1.57 18.81 1.34
N CYS A 40 -2.38 18.11 2.12
CA CYS A 40 -3.79 17.88 1.90
C CYS A 40 -4.61 19.00 2.56
N ASN A 41 -4.87 20.06 1.82
CA ASN A 41 -5.60 21.25 2.29
C ASN A 41 -6.73 21.69 1.34
N GLN A 42 -7.03 20.90 0.31
CA GLN A 42 -8.00 21.31 -0.69
C GLN A 42 -9.44 21.19 -0.18
N ALA A 43 -10.26 22.21 -0.45
CA ALA A 43 -11.66 22.28 -0.04
C ALA A 43 -12.65 21.77 -1.11
N TYR A 44 -12.17 20.97 -2.07
CA TYR A 44 -13.02 20.36 -3.11
C TYR A 44 -13.74 19.12 -2.58
N GLY A 45 -14.83 18.70 -3.22
CA GLY A 45 -15.56 17.49 -2.84
C GLY A 45 -14.66 16.26 -2.74
N THR A 46 -14.68 15.57 -1.59
CA THR A 46 -13.92 14.35 -1.32
C THR A 46 -14.72 13.11 -1.70
N GLY A 47 -14.03 12.01 -2.00
CA GLY A 47 -14.64 10.69 -2.25
C GLY A 47 -14.63 10.30 -3.73
N PRO A 48 -15.47 9.33 -4.16
CA PRO A 48 -15.51 8.84 -5.54
C PRO A 48 -15.59 9.96 -6.59
N ASN A 49 -14.62 10.01 -7.51
CA ASN A 49 -14.47 11.05 -8.56
C ASN A 49 -14.15 12.47 -8.05
N GLY A 50 -13.88 12.62 -6.76
CA GLY A 50 -13.45 13.87 -6.13
C GLY A 50 -11.96 13.88 -5.86
N ILE A 51 -11.54 14.69 -4.88
CA ILE A 51 -10.19 14.58 -4.30
C ILE A 51 -10.15 13.47 -3.26
N LEU A 52 -8.96 13.00 -2.89
CA LEU A 52 -8.82 12.09 -1.75
C LEU A 52 -9.17 12.83 -0.45
N SER A 53 -9.92 12.17 0.43
CA SER A 53 -9.99 12.64 1.82
C SER A 53 -8.62 12.48 2.48
N ILE A 54 -8.40 13.21 3.57
CA ILE A 54 -7.19 13.07 4.39
C ILE A 54 -6.99 11.62 4.83
N ASP A 55 -8.06 10.93 5.25
CA ASP A 55 -8.00 9.55 5.73
C ASP A 55 -7.60 8.56 4.62
N GLU A 56 -8.18 8.70 3.42
CA GLU A 56 -7.84 7.84 2.27
C GLU A 56 -6.41 8.12 1.79
N TYR A 57 -5.97 9.38 1.80
CA TYR A 57 -4.58 9.72 1.52
C TYR A 57 -3.63 9.13 2.56
N GLN A 58 -3.94 9.24 3.85
CA GLN A 58 -3.14 8.67 4.94
C GLN A 58 -3.00 7.16 4.80
N LYS A 59 -4.11 6.45 4.55
CA LYS A 59 -4.13 5.01 4.33
C LYS A 59 -3.24 4.60 3.17
N LEU A 60 -3.37 5.29 2.03
CA LEU A 60 -2.53 5.04 0.86
C LEU A 60 -1.06 5.34 1.16
N ASN A 61 -0.76 6.50 1.76
CA ASN A 61 0.60 6.93 2.07
C ASN A 61 1.28 5.96 3.04
N GLN A 62 0.59 5.47 4.07
CA GLN A 62 1.15 4.48 4.99
C GLN A 62 1.57 3.21 4.25
N ALA A 63 0.72 2.67 3.37
CA ALA A 63 1.06 1.51 2.54
C ALA A 63 2.25 1.80 1.59
N TYR A 64 2.28 3.00 0.99
CA TYR A 64 3.38 3.44 0.15
C TYR A 64 4.71 3.51 0.92
N GLN A 65 4.73 4.15 2.09
CA GLN A 65 5.94 4.27 2.92
C GLN A 65 6.45 2.91 3.38
N ILE A 66 5.56 2.00 3.81
CA ILE A 66 5.93 0.64 4.21
C ILE A 66 6.67 -0.09 3.07
N ILE A 67 6.11 -0.05 1.85
CA ILE A 67 6.73 -0.74 0.71
C ILE A 67 8.03 -0.04 0.30
N GLN A 68 8.07 1.30 0.31
CA GLN A 68 9.28 2.05 -0.01
C GLN A 68 10.42 1.75 0.98
N THR A 69 10.12 1.67 2.27
CA THR A 69 11.08 1.24 3.29
C THR A 69 11.54 -0.20 3.03
N ALA A 70 10.62 -1.13 2.74
CA ALA A 70 10.97 -2.51 2.42
C ALA A 70 11.84 -2.66 1.15
N LEU A 71 11.64 -1.80 0.14
CA LEU A 71 12.47 -1.77 -1.07
C LEU A 71 13.86 -1.16 -0.82
N ASN A 72 14.00 -0.30 0.18
CA ASN A 72 15.24 0.40 0.46
C ASN A 72 16.12 -0.37 1.46
N GLN A 73 17.10 -1.11 0.92
CA GLN A 73 18.09 -1.87 1.69
C GLN A 73 18.83 -1.02 2.75
N ASN A 74 19.02 0.27 2.49
CA ASN A 74 19.74 1.18 3.39
C ASN A 74 18.89 1.68 4.56
N GLN A 75 17.57 1.46 4.54
CA GLN A 75 16.67 1.84 5.63
C GLN A 75 16.32 0.65 6.54
N GLY A 76 17.11 -0.42 6.50
CA GLY A 76 16.88 -1.64 7.29
C GLY A 76 15.70 -2.47 6.80
N GLY A 77 14.93 -1.95 5.83
CA GLY A 77 14.09 -2.76 4.98
C GLY A 77 14.93 -3.52 3.98
N GLY A 78 14.31 -4.50 3.36
CA GLY A 78 14.91 -5.35 2.34
C GLY A 78 13.86 -6.38 2.03
N MET A 79 13.63 -6.64 0.74
CA MET A 79 12.62 -7.60 0.34
C MET A 79 12.91 -8.97 0.99
N PRO A 80 11.94 -9.54 1.71
CA PRO A 80 12.12 -10.83 2.37
C PRO A 80 12.24 -11.95 1.35
N ALA A 81 12.89 -13.05 1.75
CA ALA A 81 12.67 -14.31 1.05
C ALA A 81 11.20 -14.72 1.18
N LEU A 82 10.63 -15.41 0.19
CA LEU A 82 9.20 -15.76 0.18
C LEU A 82 8.78 -16.60 1.40
N ASN A 83 9.71 -17.39 1.96
CA ASN A 83 9.48 -18.23 3.13
C ASN A 83 9.84 -17.56 4.46
N ASP A 84 10.42 -16.35 4.46
CA ASP A 84 10.76 -15.64 5.69
C ASP A 84 9.53 -14.86 6.19
N THR A 85 8.87 -15.43 7.20
CA THR A 85 7.71 -14.83 7.87
C THR A 85 8.08 -14.04 9.13
N THR A 86 9.36 -14.07 9.53
CA THR A 86 9.85 -13.53 10.81
C THR A 86 10.45 -12.14 10.69
N LYS A 87 10.88 -11.76 9.48
CA LYS A 87 11.45 -10.45 9.23
C LYS A 87 10.47 -9.35 9.59
N THR A 88 10.96 -8.35 10.34
CA THR A 88 10.22 -7.14 10.66
C THR A 88 10.94 -5.93 10.11
N GLY A 89 10.20 -4.84 9.93
CA GLY A 89 10.73 -3.54 9.53
C GLY A 89 10.18 -2.44 10.42
N VAL A 90 10.80 -1.27 10.33
CA VAL A 90 10.35 -0.05 11.01
C VAL A 90 10.27 1.05 9.97
N VAL A 91 9.09 1.64 9.83
CA VAL A 91 8.87 2.81 8.97
C VAL A 91 8.65 4.04 9.85
N ASN A 92 9.27 5.16 9.48
CA ASN A 92 9.09 6.45 10.14
C ASN A 92 8.33 7.38 9.19
N ILE A 93 7.08 7.69 9.52
CA ILE A 93 6.20 8.55 8.73
C ILE A 93 6.22 9.95 9.35
N GLN A 94 6.74 10.91 8.58
CA GLN A 94 6.69 12.31 8.96
C GLN A 94 5.36 12.90 8.52
N GLN A 95 4.66 13.54 9.43
CA GLN A 95 3.45 14.28 9.10
C GLN A 95 3.29 15.53 9.96
N THR A 96 2.42 16.43 9.52
CA THR A 96 2.11 17.65 10.24
C THR A 96 0.63 17.91 10.16
N ASN A 97 0.01 18.09 11.32
CA ASN A 97 -1.44 18.18 11.43
C ASN A 97 -1.83 19.58 11.91
N TYR A 98 -2.82 20.15 11.23
CA TYR A 98 -3.44 21.40 11.61
C TYR A 98 -4.96 21.30 11.43
N LYS A 99 -5.72 21.59 12.47
CA LYS A 99 -7.19 21.61 12.40
C LYS A 99 -7.72 22.69 13.32
N THR A 100 -8.51 23.59 12.74
CA THR A 100 -9.30 24.58 13.46
C THR A 100 -10.71 24.01 13.61
N THR A 101 -11.35 24.16 14.76
CA THR A 101 -12.77 23.80 14.94
C THR A 101 -13.49 25.00 15.55
N THR A 102 -14.79 25.17 15.24
CA THR A 102 -15.64 26.21 15.85
C THR A 102 -15.80 26.06 17.37
N GLN A 103 -15.52 24.87 17.93
CA GLN A 103 -15.40 24.61 19.36
C GLN A 103 -14.07 23.91 19.66
N ASN A 104 -13.22 24.62 20.40
CA ASN A 104 -12.09 24.14 21.21
C ASN A 104 -10.76 23.73 20.57
N ASN A 105 -10.55 23.84 19.25
CA ASN A 105 -9.24 23.55 18.61
C ASN A 105 -8.62 22.21 19.04
N ILE A 106 -9.45 21.18 19.28
CA ILE A 106 -9.00 19.84 19.67
C ILE A 106 -8.87 19.01 18.39
N ILE A 107 -7.67 18.48 18.21
CA ILE A 107 -7.31 17.59 17.12
C ILE A 107 -7.18 16.19 17.70
N GLU A 108 -8.08 15.28 17.32
CA GLU A 108 -7.97 13.85 17.63
C GLU A 108 -7.55 13.11 16.35
N HIS A 109 -6.41 12.41 16.41
CA HIS A 109 -5.95 11.51 15.37
C HIS A 109 -6.01 10.08 15.86
N TYR A 110 -6.43 9.19 14.97
CA TYR A 110 -6.35 7.75 15.16
C TYR A 110 -5.44 7.22 14.06
N TYR A 111 -4.38 6.50 14.42
CA TYR A 111 -3.63 5.70 13.43
C TYR A 111 -3.77 4.23 13.77
N THR A 112 -3.88 3.38 12.76
CA THR A 112 -4.00 1.94 12.96
C THR A 112 -2.62 1.29 13.00
N GLU A 113 -2.24 0.78 14.18
CA GLU A 113 -1.07 -0.07 14.37
C GLU A 113 -1.55 -1.50 14.62
N ASN A 114 -1.13 -2.46 13.78
CA ASN A 114 -1.53 -3.88 13.89
C ASN A 114 -3.05 -4.12 14.00
N GLY A 115 -3.86 -3.32 13.29
CA GLY A 115 -5.32 -3.40 13.34
C GLY A 115 -5.96 -2.69 14.54
N LYS A 116 -5.19 -2.02 15.40
CA LYS A 116 -5.67 -1.27 16.56
C LYS A 116 -5.51 0.23 16.35
N GLU A 117 -6.57 1.01 16.58
CA GLU A 117 -6.50 2.47 16.58
C GLU A 117 -5.75 2.99 17.82
N ILE A 118 -4.74 3.80 17.59
CA ILE A 118 -4.00 4.53 18.61
C ILE A 118 -4.42 6.00 18.56
N PRO A 119 -5.12 6.50 19.59
CA PRO A 119 -5.52 7.90 19.66
C PRO A 119 -4.32 8.79 20.03
N THR A 120 -4.14 9.88 19.30
CA THR A 120 -3.26 11.00 19.67
C THR A 120 -4.10 12.27 19.66
N SER A 121 -4.26 12.92 20.81
CA SER A 121 -5.01 14.16 20.94
C SER A 121 -4.09 15.34 21.24
N TYR A 122 -4.34 16.47 20.58
CA TYR A 122 -3.62 17.72 20.78
C TYR A 122 -4.60 18.90 20.74
N SER A 123 -4.45 19.84 21.66
CA SER A 123 -5.24 21.07 21.71
C SER A 123 -4.33 22.29 21.51
N GLY A 124 -4.80 23.30 20.77
CA GLY A 124 -4.12 24.61 20.72
C GLY A 124 -4.00 25.30 19.37
N GLY A 125 -4.61 24.79 18.31
CA GLY A 125 -4.71 25.50 17.02
C GLY A 125 -3.36 25.80 16.34
N SER A 126 -2.27 25.22 16.82
CA SER A 126 -0.94 25.32 16.21
C SER A 126 -0.62 24.05 15.44
N SER A 127 0.18 24.19 14.38
CA SER A 127 0.67 23.07 13.58
C SER A 127 1.50 22.12 14.45
N LEU A 128 1.11 20.85 14.51
CA LEU A 128 1.81 19.82 15.29
C LEU A 128 2.64 18.92 14.35
N PRO A 129 3.98 19.01 14.36
CA PRO A 129 4.82 18.03 13.68
C PRO A 129 4.79 16.70 14.44
N LEU A 130 4.62 15.60 13.72
CA LEU A 130 4.60 14.25 14.26
C LEU A 130 5.55 13.35 13.46
N SER A 131 6.26 12.49 14.17
CA SER A 131 7.00 11.37 13.60
C SER A 131 6.37 10.09 14.11
N ILE A 132 5.63 9.39 13.25
CA ILE A 132 5.00 8.12 13.61
C ILE A 132 5.95 7.00 13.23
N GLN A 133 6.40 6.26 14.23
CA GLN A 133 7.17 5.04 14.04
C GLN A 133 6.22 3.84 14.07
N LEU A 134 6.23 3.05 12.99
CA LEU A 134 5.42 1.84 12.89
C LEU A 134 6.33 0.64 12.69
N LYS A 135 6.21 -0.35 13.57
CA LYS A 135 6.79 -1.66 13.33
C LYS A 135 5.82 -2.49 12.49
N TYR A 136 6.33 -3.16 11.46
CA TYR A 136 5.53 -3.97 10.57
C TYR A 136 6.19 -5.33 10.28
N ASN A 137 5.37 -6.29 9.88
CA ASN A 137 5.83 -7.58 9.40
C ASN A 137 6.36 -7.40 7.97
N ASN A 138 7.66 -7.53 7.78
CA ASN A 138 8.30 -7.38 6.49
C ASN A 138 8.36 -8.75 5.79
N ASN A 139 7.20 -9.36 5.54
CA ASN A 139 7.04 -10.60 4.81
C ASN A 139 6.29 -10.37 3.48
N ALA A 140 6.39 -11.30 2.54
CA ALA A 140 5.82 -11.13 1.20
C ALA A 140 4.29 -10.92 1.21
N GLU A 141 3.58 -11.63 2.09
CA GLU A 141 2.12 -11.55 2.23
C GLU A 141 1.69 -10.13 2.62
N TYR A 142 2.31 -9.58 3.66
CA TYR A 142 1.99 -8.25 4.17
C TYR A 142 2.32 -7.16 3.15
N LEU A 143 3.45 -7.25 2.47
CA LEU A 143 3.82 -6.28 1.43
C LEU A 143 2.87 -6.32 0.22
N LEU A 144 2.40 -7.52 -0.18
CA LEU A 144 1.37 -7.66 -1.21
C LEU A 144 0.04 -7.05 -0.76
N GLN A 145 -0.34 -7.19 0.52
CA GLN A 145 -1.53 -6.54 1.08
C GLN A 145 -1.40 -5.01 1.07
N GLN A 146 -0.23 -4.45 1.38
CA GLN A 146 0.01 -3.01 1.25
C GLN A 146 -0.09 -2.55 -0.21
N ALA A 147 0.42 -3.35 -1.15
CA ALA A 147 0.34 -3.02 -2.58
C ALA A 147 -1.13 -3.03 -3.06
N ALA A 148 -1.91 -4.02 -2.62
CA ALA A 148 -3.34 -4.10 -2.85
C ALA A 148 -4.09 -2.91 -2.23
N THR A 149 -3.69 -2.46 -1.03
CA THR A 149 -4.28 -1.30 -0.36
C THR A 149 -4.12 -0.03 -1.19
N ILE A 150 -2.93 0.23 -1.75
CA ILE A 150 -2.70 1.39 -2.64
C ILE A 150 -3.65 1.33 -3.83
N MET A 151 -3.75 0.17 -4.49
CA MET A 151 -4.62 0.01 -5.66
C MET A 151 -6.10 0.15 -5.30
N GLN A 152 -6.52 -0.41 -4.17
CA GLN A 152 -7.90 -0.34 -3.70
C GLN A 152 -8.34 1.09 -3.47
N VAL A 153 -7.51 1.92 -2.82
CA VAL A 153 -7.82 3.34 -2.62
C VAL A 153 -7.99 4.04 -3.96
N LEU A 154 -7.03 3.88 -4.88
CA LEU A 154 -7.08 4.53 -6.20
C LEU A 154 -8.29 4.11 -7.04
N ILE A 155 -8.64 2.82 -7.04
CA ILE A 155 -9.75 2.26 -7.84
C ILE A 155 -11.11 2.61 -7.24
N THR A 156 -11.22 2.64 -5.92
CA THR A 156 -12.48 2.92 -5.22
C THR A 156 -12.77 4.42 -5.22
N GLN A 157 -11.78 5.22 -4.83
CA GLN A 157 -11.94 6.66 -4.70
C GLN A 157 -11.89 7.36 -6.06
N LYS A 158 -11.29 6.74 -7.08
CA LYS A 158 -11.20 7.28 -8.44
C LYS A 158 -10.87 8.79 -8.40
N PRO A 159 -9.77 9.20 -7.75
CA PRO A 159 -9.51 10.62 -7.59
C PRO A 159 -9.47 11.33 -8.95
N HIS A 160 -10.04 12.52 -8.99
CA HIS A 160 -10.02 13.39 -10.14
C HIS A 160 -8.59 13.85 -10.43
N VAL A 161 -8.21 13.85 -11.71
CA VAL A 161 -6.90 14.32 -12.15
C VAL A 161 -6.98 15.79 -12.54
N GLN A 162 -6.17 16.61 -11.88
CA GLN A 162 -6.02 18.03 -12.15
C GLN A 162 -5.24 18.25 -13.45
N THR A 163 -5.95 18.28 -14.58
CA THR A 163 -5.36 18.37 -15.92
C THR A 163 -4.70 19.73 -16.22
N SER A 164 -5.14 20.81 -15.57
CA SER A 164 -4.62 22.18 -15.75
C SER A 164 -3.17 22.36 -15.29
N ASN A 165 -2.74 21.58 -14.29
CA ASN A 165 -1.41 21.71 -13.66
C ASN A 165 -0.47 20.54 -13.97
N GLY A 166 -0.82 19.64 -14.90
CA GLY A 166 0.14 18.60 -15.29
C GLY A 166 -0.30 17.39 -16.09
N GLY A 167 -1.60 17.19 -16.35
CA GLY A 167 -2.04 16.16 -17.31
C GLY A 167 -1.45 16.36 -18.72
N LYS A 168 -1.13 17.61 -19.07
CA LYS A 168 -0.43 17.98 -20.32
C LYS A 168 0.96 17.33 -20.45
N ALA A 169 1.69 17.13 -19.35
CA ALA A 169 3.01 16.49 -19.38
C ALA A 169 2.94 15.02 -19.82
N TRP A 170 1.76 14.41 -19.74
CA TRP A 170 1.49 13.04 -20.19
C TRP A 170 0.73 12.98 -21.51
N GLY A 171 0.59 14.12 -22.20
CA GLY A 171 -0.20 14.20 -23.42
C GLY A 171 -1.69 13.91 -23.22
N LEU A 172 -2.18 13.94 -21.98
CA LEU A 172 -3.61 13.83 -21.73
C LEU A 172 -4.29 15.05 -22.35
N SER A 173 -5.33 14.82 -23.15
CA SER A 173 -6.18 15.89 -23.66
C SER A 173 -6.79 16.68 -22.49
N SER A 174 -7.39 17.84 -22.76
CA SER A 174 -8.17 18.59 -21.77
C SER A 174 -9.38 17.84 -21.21
N THR A 175 -9.57 16.57 -21.59
CA THR A 175 -10.63 15.71 -21.10
C THR A 175 -10.39 15.40 -19.62
N SER A 176 -11.05 16.18 -18.78
CA SER A 176 -11.26 15.90 -17.36
C SER A 176 -11.67 14.43 -17.17
N GLY A 177 -11.03 13.73 -16.25
CA GLY A 177 -11.30 12.33 -15.93
C GLY A 177 -10.67 11.92 -14.60
N ASN A 178 -11.11 10.80 -14.06
CA ASN A 178 -10.49 10.22 -12.87
C ASN A 178 -9.31 9.31 -13.26
N VAL A 179 -8.51 8.92 -12.26
CA VAL A 179 -7.36 8.03 -12.47
C VAL A 179 -7.71 6.66 -13.07
N VAL A 180 -8.94 6.16 -12.88
CA VAL A 180 -9.38 4.88 -13.50
C VAL A 180 -9.72 5.08 -14.97
N ASP A 181 -10.32 6.21 -15.35
CA ASP A 181 -10.59 6.52 -16.76
C ASP A 181 -9.29 6.62 -17.56
N ILE A 182 -8.26 7.19 -16.93
CA ILE A 182 -6.95 7.44 -17.56
C ILE A 182 -6.07 6.17 -17.53
N PHE A 183 -6.05 5.46 -16.39
CA PHE A 183 -5.09 4.39 -16.14
C PHE A 183 -5.72 3.01 -15.93
N GLY A 184 -7.00 2.83 -16.23
CA GLY A 184 -7.75 1.58 -16.01
C GLY A 184 -7.03 0.32 -16.48
N PRO A 185 -6.51 0.26 -17.73
CA PRO A 185 -5.72 -0.89 -18.18
C PRO A 185 -4.46 -1.15 -17.34
N SER A 186 -3.76 -0.09 -16.92
CA SER A 186 -2.58 -0.21 -16.05
C SER A 186 -2.95 -0.69 -14.65
N PHE A 187 -4.08 -0.22 -14.09
CA PHE A 187 -4.58 -0.70 -12.81
C PHE A 187 -4.98 -2.17 -12.85
N ASN A 188 -5.64 -2.61 -13.92
CA ASN A 188 -5.99 -4.02 -14.12
C ASN A 188 -4.74 -4.88 -14.16
N ALA A 189 -3.73 -4.51 -14.97
CA ALA A 189 -2.46 -5.23 -15.05
C ALA A 189 -1.75 -5.30 -13.69
N ILE A 190 -1.71 -4.20 -12.93
CA ILE A 190 -1.10 -4.19 -11.59
C ILE A 190 -1.87 -5.09 -10.62
N ASN A 191 -3.20 -5.10 -10.65
CA ASN A 191 -4.01 -5.98 -9.81
C ASN A 191 -3.80 -7.46 -10.16
N GLU A 192 -3.72 -7.79 -11.45
CA GLU A 192 -3.38 -9.14 -11.89
C GLU A 192 -1.98 -9.54 -11.44
N MET A 193 -0.99 -8.65 -11.52
CA MET A 193 0.34 -8.91 -10.98
C MET A 193 0.33 -9.18 -9.47
N ILE A 194 -0.43 -8.40 -8.70
CA ILE A 194 -0.57 -8.62 -7.25
C ILE A 194 -1.23 -9.98 -6.98
N LYS A 195 -2.32 -10.30 -7.68
CA LYS A 195 -3.02 -11.59 -7.56
C LYS A 195 -2.11 -12.77 -7.92
N ASN A 196 -1.38 -12.67 -9.03
CA ASN A 196 -0.45 -13.71 -9.45
C ASN A 196 0.69 -13.91 -8.43
N ALA A 197 1.19 -12.82 -7.84
CA ALA A 197 2.19 -12.90 -6.78
C ALA A 197 1.63 -13.53 -5.49
N GLN A 198 0.38 -13.23 -5.13
CA GLN A 198 -0.31 -13.90 -4.01
C GLN A 198 -0.45 -15.41 -4.26
N THR A 199 -0.89 -15.81 -5.45
CA THR A 199 -0.97 -17.23 -5.84
C THR A 199 0.41 -17.91 -5.78
N ALA A 200 1.46 -17.25 -6.25
CA ALA A 200 2.82 -17.79 -6.18
C ALA A 200 3.32 -17.95 -4.74
N LEU A 201 2.95 -17.01 -3.85
CA LEU A 201 3.28 -17.09 -2.44
C LEU A 201 2.54 -18.26 -1.76
N GLU A 202 1.24 -18.42 -2.02
CA GLU A 202 0.45 -19.54 -1.50
C GLU A 202 1.04 -20.89 -1.93
N LYS A 203 1.41 -21.04 -3.21
CA LYS A 203 2.13 -22.23 -3.71
C LYS A 203 3.45 -22.46 -2.97
N THR A 204 4.23 -21.41 -2.74
CA THR A 204 5.50 -21.50 -2.00
C THR A 204 5.29 -21.94 -0.55
N GLN A 205 4.25 -21.42 0.12
CA GLN A 205 3.90 -21.83 1.47
C GLN A 205 3.47 -23.30 1.54
N GLN A 206 2.70 -23.78 0.55
CA GLN A 206 2.33 -25.20 0.43
C GLN A 206 3.54 -26.11 0.23
N LEU A 207 4.53 -25.69 -0.57
CA LEU A 207 5.77 -26.44 -0.75
C LEU A 207 6.54 -26.58 0.56
N ASN A 208 6.67 -25.50 1.32
CA ASN A 208 7.37 -25.48 2.62
C ASN A 208 6.64 -26.34 3.67
N ALA A 209 5.30 -26.23 3.77
CA ALA A 209 4.51 -27.00 4.74
C ALA A 209 4.63 -28.52 4.53
N ASN A 210 4.96 -28.92 3.30
CA ASN A 210 5.18 -30.30 2.94
C ASN A 210 6.66 -30.72 3.03
N GLU A 211 7.60 -29.99 3.64
CA GLU A 211 9.03 -30.37 3.69
C GLU A 211 9.30 -31.73 4.41
N ASN A 212 9.01 -32.85 3.75
CA ASN A 212 9.72 -34.10 3.95
C ASN A 212 10.98 -34.01 3.09
N ALA A 213 12.10 -33.64 3.72
CA ALA A 213 13.42 -33.61 3.10
C ALA A 213 13.87 -34.97 2.53
N GLN A 214 13.13 -36.05 2.83
CA GLN A 214 13.31 -37.37 2.26
C GLN A 214 11.96 -37.93 1.80
N ILE A 215 11.81 -38.08 0.48
CA ILE A 215 10.86 -39.04 -0.06
C ILE A 215 11.47 -40.42 0.20
N THR A 216 10.96 -41.14 1.21
CA THR A 216 11.45 -42.49 1.54
C THR A 216 11.07 -43.44 0.40
N GLN A 217 12.02 -43.71 -0.50
CA GLN A 217 11.82 -44.70 -1.54
C GLN A 217 11.79 -46.11 -0.91
N PRO A 218 10.80 -46.95 -1.22
CA PRO A 218 10.86 -48.36 -0.85
C PRO A 218 12.11 -49.00 -1.46
N ASN A 219 12.89 -49.77 -0.68
CA ASN A 219 14.14 -50.41 -1.13
C ASN A 219 14.02 -51.26 -2.40
N ASN A 220 12.79 -51.65 -2.79
CA ASN A 220 12.48 -52.41 -4.01
C ASN A 220 11.32 -51.78 -4.81
N PHE A 221 11.28 -50.45 -4.94
CA PHE A 221 10.27 -49.82 -5.79
C PHE A 221 10.40 -50.28 -7.24
N ASN A 222 9.30 -50.75 -7.80
CA ASN A 222 9.15 -51.05 -9.21
C ASN A 222 7.91 -50.29 -9.73
N PRO A 223 8.08 -49.37 -10.70
CA PRO A 223 6.98 -48.53 -11.18
C PRO A 223 5.81 -49.32 -11.80
N TYR A 224 6.06 -50.55 -12.24
CA TYR A 224 5.08 -51.42 -12.86
C TYR A 224 4.37 -52.36 -11.86
N THR A 225 4.98 -52.68 -10.72
CA THR A 225 4.45 -53.72 -9.81
C THR A 225 4.23 -53.25 -8.36
N SER A 226 4.82 -52.14 -7.92
CA SER A 226 4.60 -51.62 -6.56
C SER A 226 3.17 -51.11 -6.38
N LYS A 227 2.52 -51.56 -5.29
CA LYS A 227 1.16 -51.12 -4.91
C LYS A 227 1.14 -49.70 -4.34
N ASN A 228 2.15 -49.33 -3.55
CA ASN A 228 2.26 -47.98 -3.00
C ASN A 228 3.03 -47.07 -3.98
N LYS A 229 2.30 -46.17 -4.64
CA LYS A 229 2.84 -45.13 -5.55
C LYS A 229 2.55 -43.71 -5.03
N GLN A 230 2.11 -43.59 -3.78
CA GLN A 230 1.69 -42.31 -3.19
C GLN A 230 2.82 -41.27 -3.26
N PHE A 231 4.06 -41.70 -3.08
CA PHE A 231 5.23 -40.83 -3.19
C PHE A 231 5.36 -40.16 -4.58
N ALA A 232 4.95 -40.83 -5.65
CA ALA A 232 5.02 -40.27 -7.00
C ALA A 232 3.95 -39.19 -7.21
N GLN A 233 2.76 -39.36 -6.62
CA GLN A 233 1.73 -38.33 -6.60
C GLN A 233 2.17 -37.13 -5.75
N GLU A 234 2.81 -37.38 -4.60
CA GLU A 234 3.37 -36.32 -3.75
C GLU A 234 4.52 -35.57 -4.46
N MET A 235 5.35 -36.26 -5.23
CA MET A 235 6.39 -35.63 -6.05
C MET A 235 5.80 -34.80 -7.19
N LEU A 236 4.77 -35.31 -7.88
CA LEU A 236 4.09 -34.60 -8.96
C LEU A 236 3.40 -33.33 -8.44
N ASN A 237 2.64 -33.44 -7.34
CA ASN A 237 1.96 -32.30 -6.72
C ASN A 237 2.94 -31.20 -6.24
N ARG A 238 4.21 -31.55 -5.96
CA ARG A 238 5.25 -30.56 -5.64
C ARG A 238 5.89 -29.92 -6.86
N ALA A 239 5.88 -30.61 -7.99
CA ALA A 239 6.49 -30.12 -9.23
C ALA A 239 5.55 -29.15 -9.99
N GLU A 240 4.24 -29.31 -9.83
CA GLU A 240 3.17 -28.49 -10.43
C GLU A 240 2.86 -27.19 -9.65
#